data_AF-A0A958P7W4-F1
#
_entry.id   AF-A0A958P7W4-F1
#
_cell.length_a   1.000
_cell.length_b   1.000
_cell.length_c   1.000
_cell.angle_alpha   90.00
_cell.angle_beta   90.00
_cell.angle_gamma   90.00
#
_symmetry.space_group_name_H-M   'P 1'
#
loop_
_entity.id
_entity.type
_entity.pdbx_description
1 polymer ?
#
loop_
_entity_poly.entity_id
_entity_poly.type
_entity_poly.pdbx_seq_one_letter_code
_entity_poly.pdbx_strand_id
1 'polypeptide(L)'
;MISALPTNLVDLIGDVSKALGDCIKRQEPERFVEGYISILKTVESTSDLYRLKAQLEKAKKTDLYKLVHAFGLHLELINCCENAYRSHRILQKDFRVGESENPLSFVLTAHPTEARHPETLVLLEKLTEFLRNHLTAKTSFNWIAVETAICQLWNLPLAKNKKPEVRDEAEQIHIII
;
A
#
# COMPACT_ATOMS: atom_id res chain seq x y z
N MET A 1 -13.08 24.71 1.14
CA MET A 1 -11.60 24.71 1.15
C MET A 1 -11.16 23.27 1.36
N ILE A 2 -10.65 22.62 0.32
CA ILE A 2 -10.01 21.30 0.47
C ILE A 2 -8.72 21.59 1.25
N SER A 3 -8.60 21.08 2.47
CA SER A 3 -7.35 21.21 3.23
C SER A 3 -6.25 20.54 2.43
N ALA A 4 -5.21 21.29 2.05
CA ALA A 4 -4.03 20.72 1.41
C ALA A 4 -3.49 19.56 2.28
N LEU A 5 -3.14 18.45 1.64
CA LEU A 5 -2.56 17.30 2.35
C LEU A 5 -1.27 17.73 3.05
N PRO A 6 -0.95 17.16 4.23
CA PRO A 6 0.29 17.45 4.94
C PRO A 6 1.51 17.17 4.07
N THR A 7 2.43 18.13 3.93
CA THR A 7 3.61 18.04 3.05
C THR A 7 4.43 16.79 3.32
N ASN A 8 4.64 16.43 4.59
CA ASN A 8 5.40 15.25 4.96
C ASN A 8 4.74 13.91 4.57
N LEU A 9 3.40 13.85 4.48
CA LEU A 9 2.72 12.68 3.94
C LEU A 9 2.85 12.61 2.42
N VAL A 10 2.73 13.77 1.74
CA VAL A 10 2.90 13.86 0.28
C VAL A 10 4.30 13.45 -0.13
N ASP A 11 5.32 13.95 0.56
CA ASP A 11 6.73 13.61 0.30
C ASP A 11 6.99 12.11 0.52
N LEU A 12 6.49 11.55 1.64
CA LEU A 12 6.62 10.12 1.94
C LEU A 12 5.97 9.23 0.88
N ILE A 13 4.76 9.60 0.41
CA ILE A 13 4.09 8.90 -0.69
C ILE A 13 4.92 9.02 -1.97
N GLY A 14 5.47 10.20 -2.26
CA GLY A 14 6.33 10.43 -3.42
C GLY A 14 7.56 9.53 -3.42
N ASP A 15 8.27 9.45 -2.29
CA ASP A 15 9.47 8.64 -2.14
C ASP A 15 9.16 7.14 -2.27
N VAL A 16 8.11 6.65 -1.60
CA VAL A 16 7.70 5.25 -1.70
C VAL A 16 7.20 4.89 -3.11
N SER A 17 6.49 5.80 -3.77
CA SER A 17 6.04 5.61 -5.16
C SER A 17 7.24 5.53 -6.12
N LYS A 18 8.26 6.37 -5.89
CA LYS A 18 9.50 6.33 -6.67
C LYS A 18 10.24 5.01 -6.44
N ALA A 19 10.36 4.55 -5.20
CA ALA A 19 10.98 3.26 -4.88
C ALA A 19 10.27 2.08 -5.56
N LEU A 20 8.93 2.08 -5.59
CA LEU A 20 8.16 1.08 -6.37
C LEU A 20 8.46 1.19 -7.87
N GLY A 21 8.45 2.39 -8.44
CA GLY A 21 8.77 2.60 -9.85
C GLY A 21 10.17 2.11 -10.22
N ASP A 22 11.17 2.39 -9.38
CA ASP A 22 12.55 1.94 -9.59
C ASP A 22 12.71 0.43 -9.34
N CYS A 23 11.87 -0.16 -8.50
CA CYS A 23 11.78 -1.61 -8.36
C CYS A 23 11.23 -2.28 -9.63
N ILE A 24 10.12 -1.77 -10.17
CA ILE A 24 9.48 -2.27 -11.40
C ILE A 24 10.46 -2.15 -12.58
N LYS A 25 11.11 -0.99 -12.74
CA LYS A 25 12.11 -0.77 -13.81
C LYS A 25 13.25 -1.79 -13.80
N ARG A 26 13.66 -2.27 -12.62
CA ARG A 26 14.74 -3.25 -12.49
C ARG A 26 14.30 -4.68 -12.80
N GLN A 27 13.02 -5.00 -12.60
CA GLN A 27 12.52 -6.37 -12.66
C GLN A 27 11.70 -6.67 -13.91
N GLU A 28 11.24 -5.65 -14.62
CA GLU A 28 10.34 -5.77 -15.76
C GLU A 28 10.98 -5.26 -17.06
N PRO A 29 10.61 -5.82 -18.23
CA PRO A 29 11.14 -5.37 -19.50
C PRO A 29 10.70 -3.93 -19.79
N GLU A 30 11.54 -3.19 -20.50
CA GLU A 30 11.34 -1.76 -20.83
C GLU A 30 9.95 -1.48 -21.44
N ARG A 31 9.49 -2.35 -22.35
CA ARG A 31 8.14 -2.27 -22.93
C ARG A 31 7.02 -2.23 -21.88
N PHE A 32 7.11 -3.03 -20.82
CA PHE A 32 6.11 -3.03 -19.75
C PHE A 32 6.18 -1.73 -18.95
N VAL A 33 7.40 -1.30 -18.60
CA VAL A 33 7.66 -0.07 -17.85
C VAL A 33 7.08 1.15 -18.56
N GLU A 34 7.30 1.28 -19.87
CA GLU A 34 6.72 2.35 -20.68
C GLU A 34 5.19 2.33 -20.64
N GLY A 35 4.59 1.14 -20.76
CA GLY A 35 3.15 0.95 -20.64
C GLY A 35 2.62 1.38 -19.27
N TYR A 36 3.27 0.95 -18.19
CA TYR A 36 2.93 1.33 -16.83
C TYR A 36 3.02 2.85 -16.61
N ILE A 37 4.12 3.49 -17.03
CA ILE A 37 4.30 4.94 -16.94
C ILE A 37 3.23 5.68 -17.75
N SER A 38 2.85 5.14 -18.93
CA SER A 38 1.82 5.75 -19.76
C SER A 38 0.44 5.77 -19.09
N ILE A 39 0.15 4.78 -18.23
CA ILE A 39 -1.10 4.68 -17.47
C ILE A 39 -1.05 5.56 -16.22
N LEU A 40 0.12 5.71 -15.58
CA LEU A 40 0.30 6.63 -14.45
C LEU A 40 0.09 8.10 -14.82
N LYS A 41 0.20 8.46 -16.10
CA LYS A 41 -0.14 9.81 -16.56
C LYS A 41 -1.62 10.08 -16.31
N THR A 42 -1.90 11.22 -15.68
CA THR A 42 -3.25 11.61 -15.29
C THR A 42 -4.20 11.53 -16.48
N VAL A 43 -5.31 10.85 -16.27
CA VAL A 43 -6.46 10.89 -17.17
C VAL A 43 -7.24 12.17 -16.84
N GLU A 44 -7.00 13.22 -17.60
CA GLU A 44 -7.62 14.54 -17.37
C GLU A 44 -8.86 14.75 -18.24
N SER A 45 -9.05 13.92 -19.27
CA SER A 45 -10.15 14.02 -20.22
C SER A 45 -10.84 12.68 -20.50
N THR A 46 -12.09 12.74 -20.95
CA THR A 46 -12.81 11.57 -21.45
C THR A 46 -12.09 10.90 -22.63
N SER A 47 -11.40 11.69 -23.47
CA SER A 47 -10.57 11.15 -24.55
C SER A 47 -9.38 10.33 -24.03
N ASP A 48 -8.78 10.72 -22.90
CA ASP A 48 -7.71 9.93 -22.28
C ASP A 48 -8.25 8.61 -21.70
N LEU A 49 -9.47 8.61 -21.14
CA LEU A 49 -10.15 7.38 -20.71
C LEU A 49 -10.37 6.41 -21.88
N TYR A 50 -10.87 6.89 -23.02
CA TYR A 50 -11.07 6.05 -24.20
C TYR A 50 -9.75 5.50 -24.75
N ARG A 51 -8.68 6.32 -24.75
CA ARG A 51 -7.34 5.88 -25.13
C ARG A 51 -6.82 4.79 -24.19
N LEU A 52 -6.95 4.99 -22.88
CA LEU A 52 -6.54 4.02 -21.86
C LEU A 52 -7.32 2.70 -22.02
N LYS A 53 -8.64 2.77 -22.18
CA LYS A 53 -9.47 1.59 -22.44
C LYS A 53 -8.99 0.81 -23.66
N ALA A 54 -8.77 1.49 -24.78
CA ALA A 54 -8.30 0.86 -26.01
C ALA A 54 -6.90 0.24 -25.87
N GLN A 55 -6.02 0.82 -25.04
CA GLN A 55 -4.71 0.25 -24.71
C GLN A 55 -4.86 -1.02 -23.86
N LEU A 56 -5.69 -0.99 -22.81
CA LEU A 56 -5.93 -2.13 -21.94
C LEU A 56 -6.59 -3.31 -22.67
N GLU A 57 -7.53 -3.04 -23.57
CA GLU A 57 -8.19 -4.07 -24.39
C GLU A 57 -7.23 -4.81 -25.34
N LYS A 58 -6.14 -4.15 -25.73
CA LYS A 58 -5.10 -4.72 -26.60
C LYS A 58 -3.92 -5.33 -25.83
N ALA A 59 -3.85 -5.11 -24.51
CA ALA A 59 -2.75 -5.59 -23.69
C ALA A 59 -2.81 -7.12 -23.54
N LYS A 60 -1.63 -7.74 -23.40
CA LYS A 60 -1.56 -9.16 -23.10
C LYS A 60 -2.11 -9.41 -21.70
N LYS A 61 -2.78 -10.56 -21.50
CA LYS A 61 -3.31 -10.94 -20.20
C LYS A 61 -2.25 -10.93 -19.09
N THR A 62 -1.02 -11.34 -19.40
CA THR A 62 0.13 -11.28 -18.48
C THR A 62 0.45 -9.86 -18.04
N ASP A 63 0.44 -8.92 -18.98
CA ASP A 63 0.76 -7.51 -18.71
C ASP A 63 -0.39 -6.87 -17.90
N LEU A 64 -1.64 -7.24 -18.20
CA LEU A 64 -2.81 -6.82 -17.41
C LEU A 64 -2.72 -7.27 -15.96
N TYR A 65 -2.33 -8.53 -15.70
CA TYR A 65 -2.14 -9.00 -14.32
C TYR A 65 -1.04 -8.21 -13.60
N LYS A 66 0.08 -7.94 -14.26
CA LYS A 66 1.16 -7.14 -13.70
C LYS A 66 0.76 -5.69 -13.44
N LEU A 67 -0.06 -5.10 -14.31
CA LEU A 67 -0.61 -3.76 -14.10
C LEU A 67 -1.54 -3.73 -12.88
N VAL A 68 -2.48 -4.68 -12.79
CA VAL A 68 -3.37 -4.81 -11.63
C VAL A 68 -2.57 -4.97 -10.34
N HIS A 69 -1.53 -5.81 -10.38
CA HIS A 69 -0.62 -6.00 -9.25
C HIS A 69 0.12 -4.72 -8.88
N ALA A 70 0.64 -3.97 -9.85
CA ALA A 70 1.34 -2.70 -9.61
C ALA A 70 0.44 -1.64 -8.98
N PHE A 71 -0.77 -1.45 -9.50
CA PHE A 71 -1.72 -0.49 -8.93
C PHE A 71 -2.25 -0.94 -7.56
N GLY A 72 -2.51 -2.23 -7.38
CA GLY A 72 -2.88 -2.79 -6.08
C GLY A 72 -1.80 -2.59 -5.03
N LEU A 73 -0.54 -2.90 -5.37
CA LEU A 73 0.59 -2.72 -4.47
C LEU A 73 0.80 -1.23 -4.18
N HIS A 74 0.71 -0.36 -5.19
CA HIS A 74 0.85 1.07 -4.99
C HIS A 74 -0.18 1.61 -4.00
N LEU A 75 -1.43 1.17 -4.09
CA LEU A 75 -2.48 1.54 -3.13
C LEU A 75 -2.15 1.05 -1.71
N GLU A 76 -1.67 -0.18 -1.56
CA GLU A 76 -1.26 -0.71 -0.25
C GLU A 76 -0.07 0.06 0.35
N LEU A 77 0.87 0.49 -0.49
CA LEU A 77 1.98 1.34 -0.06
C LEU A 77 1.49 2.72 0.41
N ILE A 78 0.51 3.31 -0.29
CA ILE A 78 -0.13 4.56 0.16
C ILE A 78 -0.80 4.34 1.52
N ASN A 79 -1.53 3.24 1.71
CA ASN A 79 -2.13 2.88 3.00
C ASN A 79 -1.08 2.76 4.11
N CYS A 80 0.10 2.18 3.83
CA CYS A 80 1.21 2.10 4.77
C CYS A 80 1.73 3.49 5.16
N CYS A 81 1.92 4.39 4.18
CA CYS A 81 2.33 5.78 4.43
C CYS A 81 1.31 6.51 5.31
N GLU A 82 0.02 6.37 5.01
CA GLU A 82 -1.06 6.98 5.79
C GLU A 82 -1.12 6.44 7.22
N ASN A 83 -0.98 5.12 7.40
CA ASN A 83 -0.99 4.48 8.71
C ASN A 83 0.22 4.90 9.55
N ALA A 84 1.42 4.95 8.95
CA ALA A 84 2.62 5.45 9.61
C ALA A 84 2.46 6.92 10.03
N TYR A 85 1.95 7.76 9.14
CA TYR A 85 1.69 9.17 9.41
C TYR A 85 0.65 9.37 10.51
N ARG A 86 -0.51 8.69 10.42
CA ARG A 86 -1.58 8.76 11.41
C ARG A 86 -1.07 8.37 12.79
N SER A 87 -0.33 7.26 12.88
CA SER A 87 0.27 6.79 14.13
C SER A 87 1.26 7.81 14.70
N HIS A 88 2.14 8.37 13.87
CA HIS A 88 3.05 9.43 14.28
C HIS A 88 2.32 10.66 14.83
N ARG A 89 1.24 11.10 14.17
CA ARG A 89 0.44 12.25 14.60
C ARG A 89 -0.32 12.00 15.90
N ILE A 90 -0.83 10.78 16.11
CA ILE A 90 -1.49 10.39 17.36
C ILE A 90 -0.48 10.47 18.53
N LEU A 91 0.74 9.98 18.34
CA LEU A 91 1.78 10.02 19.39
C LEU A 91 2.23 11.44 19.76
N GLN A 92 2.03 12.42 18.90
CA GLN A 92 2.33 13.84 19.18
C GLN A 92 1.20 14.56 19.90
N LYS A 93 -0.01 13.98 19.95
CA LYS A 93 -1.14 14.60 20.63
C LYS A 93 -1.06 14.31 22.11
N ASP A 94 -1.17 15.37 22.90
CA ASP A 94 -1.28 15.27 24.35
C ASP A 94 -2.75 14.97 24.68
N PHE A 95 -3.06 13.69 24.89
CA PHE A 95 -4.41 13.28 25.26
C PHE A 95 -4.57 13.37 26.78
N ARG A 96 -5.49 14.22 27.23
CA ARG A 96 -6.00 14.15 28.60
C ARG A 96 -6.98 12.99 28.68
N VAL A 97 -6.53 11.87 29.22
CA VAL A 97 -7.39 10.70 29.46
C VAL A 97 -8.22 10.98 30.71
N GLY A 98 -9.54 11.12 30.55
CA GLY A 98 -10.47 11.02 31.66
C GLY A 98 -10.71 9.55 32.00
N GLU A 99 -10.90 9.22 33.27
CA GLU A 99 -11.32 7.88 33.67
C GLU A 99 -12.73 7.60 33.11
N SER A 100 -12.88 6.49 32.41
CA SER A 100 -14.16 5.97 31.92
C SER A 100 -14.31 4.55 32.41
N GLU A 101 -15.30 4.28 33.27
CA GLU A 101 -15.62 2.95 33.78
C GLU A 101 -16.42 2.09 32.78
N ASN A 102 -16.71 2.61 31.59
CA ASN A 102 -17.50 1.89 30.61
C ASN A 102 -16.68 0.77 29.94
N PRO A 103 -17.12 -0.50 30.01
CA PRO A 103 -16.46 -1.58 29.30
C PRO A 103 -16.62 -1.37 27.79
N LEU A 104 -15.52 -1.53 27.06
CA LEU A 104 -15.49 -1.33 25.62
C LEU A 104 -15.30 -2.68 24.93
N SER A 105 -16.33 -3.11 24.20
CA SER A 105 -16.35 -4.40 23.51
C SER A 105 -16.17 -4.19 22.00
N PHE A 106 -15.10 -4.75 21.44
CA PHE A 106 -14.88 -4.80 20.00
C PHE A 106 -15.32 -6.15 19.43
N VAL A 107 -16.15 -6.14 18.39
CA VAL A 107 -16.52 -7.33 17.64
C VAL A 107 -15.88 -7.22 16.26
N LEU A 108 -14.87 -8.06 16.03
CA LEU A 108 -14.19 -8.13 14.74
C LEU A 108 -15.05 -8.95 13.78
N THR A 109 -15.12 -8.48 12.53
CA THR A 109 -15.90 -9.13 11.47
C THR A 109 -14.98 -9.39 10.29
N ALA A 110 -15.32 -10.41 9.49
CA ALA A 110 -14.59 -10.72 8.28
C ALA A 110 -14.61 -9.53 7.31
N HIS A 111 -13.48 -9.28 6.64
CA HIS A 111 -13.41 -8.24 5.62
C HIS A 111 -13.96 -8.79 4.28
N PRO A 112 -14.98 -8.17 3.67
CA PRO A 112 -15.76 -8.76 2.57
C PRO A 112 -14.97 -9.03 1.27
N THR A 113 -13.79 -8.43 1.12
CA THR A 113 -13.01 -8.45 -0.13
C THR A 113 -11.52 -8.78 0.07
N GLU A 114 -11.09 -9.10 1.29
CA GLU A 114 -9.68 -8.87 1.66
C GLU A 114 -9.08 -10.10 2.34
N ALA A 115 -8.86 -11.15 1.55
CA ALA A 115 -8.03 -12.29 1.93
C ALA A 115 -6.60 -12.05 1.42
N ARG A 116 -5.84 -11.22 2.15
CA ARG A 116 -4.44 -10.96 1.84
C ARG A 116 -3.59 -12.19 2.10
N HIS A 117 -2.47 -12.30 1.39
CA HIS A 117 -1.49 -13.33 1.69
C HIS A 117 -0.80 -13.02 3.04
N PRO A 118 -0.63 -13.98 3.97
CA PRO A 118 -0.05 -13.71 5.29
C PRO A 118 1.35 -13.08 5.23
N GLU A 119 2.20 -13.53 4.31
CA GLU A 119 3.54 -12.95 4.13
C GLU A 119 3.49 -11.49 3.67
N THR A 120 2.50 -11.14 2.85
CA THR A 120 2.26 -9.77 2.40
C THR A 120 1.87 -8.90 3.60
N LEU A 121 1.00 -9.38 4.50
CA LEU A 121 0.63 -8.67 5.73
C LEU A 121 1.85 -8.36 6.60
N VAL A 122 2.66 -9.38 6.89
CA VAL A 122 3.87 -9.24 7.73
C VAL A 122 4.85 -8.23 7.12
N LEU A 123 5.03 -8.21 5.80
CA LEU A 123 5.89 -7.24 5.14
C LEU A 123 5.31 -5.82 5.12
N LEU A 124 3.99 -5.67 4.93
CA LEU A 124 3.32 -4.37 5.00
C LEU A 124 3.38 -3.76 6.41
N GLU A 125 3.25 -4.58 7.45
CA GLU A 125 3.43 -4.16 8.85
C GLU A 125 4.86 -3.69 9.12
N LYS A 126 5.86 -4.48 8.73
CA LYS A 126 7.28 -4.10 8.85
C LYS A 126 7.60 -2.83 8.09
N LEU A 127 7.08 -2.70 6.87
CA LEU A 127 7.24 -1.48 6.08
C LEU A 127 6.61 -0.29 6.79
N THR A 128 5.39 -0.41 7.30
CA THR A 128 4.71 0.64 8.06
C THR A 128 5.54 1.07 9.28
N GLU A 129 6.16 0.12 9.97
CA GLU A 129 7.07 0.40 11.07
C GLU A 129 8.31 1.20 10.62
N PHE A 130 8.98 0.80 9.53
CA PHE A 130 10.12 1.54 8.99
C PHE A 130 9.75 2.99 8.62
N LEU A 131 8.61 3.19 7.96
CA LEU A 131 8.11 4.51 7.59
C LEU A 131 7.74 5.34 8.83
N ARG A 132 7.17 4.73 9.87
CA ARG A 132 6.88 5.42 11.14
C ARG A 132 8.16 5.83 11.87
N ASN A 133 9.18 4.98 11.86
CA ASN A 133 10.48 5.27 12.46
C ASN A 133 11.19 6.43 11.74
N HIS A 134 11.06 6.51 10.40
CA HIS A 134 11.49 7.67 9.62
C HIS A 134 10.85 8.97 10.13
N LEU A 135 9.52 8.99 10.23
CA LEU A 135 8.77 10.19 10.65
C LEU A 135 9.07 10.62 12.10
N THR A 136 9.43 9.69 12.97
CA THR A 136 9.72 9.98 14.40
C THR A 136 11.18 10.35 14.67
N ALA A 137 12.06 10.29 13.67
CA ALA A 137 13.51 10.56 13.78
C ALA A 137 14.22 9.76 14.91
N LYS A 138 13.67 8.62 15.33
CA LYS A 138 14.17 7.86 16.50
C LYS A 138 15.42 7.02 16.20
N THR A 139 15.83 6.87 14.95
CA THR A 139 16.95 6.01 14.51
C THR A 139 17.55 6.49 13.18
N SER A 140 18.76 6.01 12.83
CA SER A 140 19.29 6.11 11.46
C SER A 140 18.37 5.37 10.50
N PHE A 141 17.53 6.11 9.80
CA PHE A 141 16.58 5.54 8.86
C PHE A 141 17.30 4.84 7.71
N ASN A 142 16.96 3.57 7.47
CA ASN A 142 17.56 2.78 6.41
C ASN A 142 16.60 2.65 5.23
N TRP A 143 16.74 3.55 4.25
CA TRP A 143 15.93 3.52 3.03
C TRP A 143 16.13 2.24 2.21
N ILE A 144 17.32 1.62 2.27
CA ILE A 144 17.60 0.36 1.58
C ILE A 144 16.67 -0.75 2.09
N ALA A 145 16.34 -0.75 3.39
CA ALA A 145 15.41 -1.72 3.96
C ALA A 145 13.99 -1.53 3.42
N VAL A 146 13.55 -0.27 3.23
CA VAL A 146 12.26 0.07 2.62
C VAL A 146 12.21 -0.40 1.17
N GLU A 147 13.23 -0.06 0.37
CA GLU A 147 13.31 -0.49 -1.04
C GLU A 147 13.34 -2.01 -1.18
N THR A 148 14.06 -2.69 -0.29
CA THR A 148 14.12 -4.15 -0.26
C THR A 148 12.75 -4.75 0.04
N ALA A 149 12.05 -4.24 1.05
CA ALA A 149 10.70 -4.69 1.40
C ALA A 149 9.70 -4.47 0.24
N ILE A 150 9.76 -3.30 -0.41
CA ILE A 150 8.92 -3.00 -1.60
C ILE A 150 9.20 -4.00 -2.72
N CYS A 151 10.47 -4.33 -2.98
CA CYS A 151 10.80 -5.31 -4.00
C CYS A 151 10.45 -6.74 -3.64
N GLN A 152 10.43 -7.10 -2.35
CA GLN A 152 9.89 -8.37 -1.89
C GLN A 152 8.37 -8.42 -2.11
N LEU A 153 7.66 -7.35 -1.73
CA LEU A 153 6.21 -7.22 -1.94
C LEU A 153 5.82 -7.30 -3.42
N TRP A 154 6.63 -6.73 -4.32
CA TRP A 154 6.41 -6.86 -5.77
C TRP A 154 6.39 -8.32 -6.24
N ASN A 155 7.19 -9.18 -5.62
CA ASN A 155 7.29 -10.60 -5.99
C ASN A 155 6.27 -11.50 -5.26
N LEU A 156 5.51 -10.96 -4.32
CA LEU A 156 4.52 -11.70 -3.56
C LEU A 156 3.10 -11.44 -4.09
N PRO A 157 2.20 -12.43 -4.03
CA PRO A 157 0.81 -12.21 -4.39
C PRO A 157 0.12 -11.31 -3.34
N LEU A 158 -0.62 -10.30 -3.78
CA LEU A 158 -1.41 -9.43 -2.87
C LEU A 158 -2.62 -10.16 -2.29
N ALA A 159 -3.24 -11.04 -3.08
CA ALA A 159 -4.44 -11.78 -2.71
C ALA A 159 -4.20 -13.29 -2.76
N LYS A 160 -4.95 -14.04 -1.95
CA LYS A 160 -5.03 -15.50 -2.09
C LYS A 160 -5.66 -15.85 -3.44
N ASN A 161 -5.05 -16.78 -4.18
CA ASN A 161 -5.58 -17.29 -5.46
C ASN A 161 -6.79 -18.22 -5.30
N LYS A 162 -7.20 -18.52 -4.06
CA LYS A 162 -8.35 -19.35 -3.72
C LYS A 162 -9.32 -18.54 -2.88
N LYS A 163 -10.61 -18.85 -3.01
CA LYS A 163 -11.64 -18.33 -2.11
C LYS A 163 -11.24 -18.67 -0.66
N PRO A 164 -11.20 -17.70 0.25
CA PRO A 164 -10.85 -17.96 1.65
C PRO A 164 -11.86 -18.92 2.27
N GLU A 165 -11.37 -19.86 3.07
CA GLU A 165 -12.21 -20.64 3.97
C GLU A 165 -12.45 -19.86 5.26
N VAL A 166 -13.49 -20.21 6.03
CA VAL A 166 -13.80 -19.54 7.32
C VAL A 166 -12.59 -19.53 8.26
N ARG A 167 -11.75 -20.57 8.21
CA ARG A 167 -10.50 -20.66 8.98
C ARG A 167 -9.46 -19.62 8.54
N ASP A 168 -9.36 -19.33 7.25
CA ASP A 168 -8.44 -18.33 6.71
C ASP A 168 -8.78 -16.93 7.23
N GLU A 169 -10.07 -16.61 7.34
CA GLU A 169 -10.54 -15.32 7.89
C GLU A 169 -10.25 -15.22 9.39
N ALA A 170 -10.41 -16.32 10.13
CA ALA A 170 -10.08 -16.37 11.56
C ALA A 170 -8.57 -16.21 11.82
N GLU A 171 -7.72 -16.85 11.02
CA GLU A 171 -6.26 -16.69 11.11
C GLU A 171 -5.83 -15.25 10.75
N GLN A 172 -6.48 -14.63 9.77
CA GLN A 172 -6.24 -13.22 9.44
C GLN A 172 -6.66 -12.27 10.57
N ILE A 173 -7.81 -12.50 11.21
CA ILE A 173 -8.21 -11.75 12.41
C ILE A 173 -7.17 -11.93 13.52
N HIS A 174 -6.61 -13.14 13.70
CA HIS A 174 -5.61 -13.39 14.73
C HIS A 174 -4.28 -12.63 14.49
N ILE A 175 -3.91 -12.37 13.24
CA ILE A 175 -2.73 -11.54 12.91
C ILE A 175 -2.95 -10.07 13.33
N ILE A 176 -4.20 -9.60 13.30
CA ILE A 176 -4.55 -8.21 13.62
C ILE A 176 -4.59 -7.95 15.14
N ILE A 177 -4.81 -8.99 15.96
CA ILE A 177 -4.92 -8.92 17.44
C ILE A 177 -3.56 -9.16 18.08
#